data_AF-A0A094AEG6-F1
#
_entry.id   AF-A0A094AEG6-F1
#
_cell.length_a   1.000
_cell.length_b   1.000
_cell.length_c   1.000
_cell.angle_alpha   90.00
_cell.angle_beta   90.00
_cell.angle_gamma   90.00
#
_symmetry.space_group_name_H-M   'P 1'
#
loop_
_entity.id
_entity.type
_entity.pdbx_description
1 polymer ?
#
loop_
_entity_poly.entity_id
_entity_poly.type
_entity_poly.pdbx_seq_one_letter_code
_entity_poly.pdbx_strand_id
1 'polypeptide(L)'
;MLHVGPVSQTCTIIAIDRAHIRTGDRATVAFRFVQRPEYLVPGDRLLFREGRTKGLGIVKSVGYDPLKPLGGAGEALGEEEDKGKEKEEGDDGAAEEVGENSAAAGDSGAAVKGG
;
A
#
# COMPACT_ATOMS: atom_id res chain seq x y z
N MET A 1 -5.19 -11.47 12.12
CA MET A 1 -5.89 -11.06 10.88
C MET A 1 -4.86 -10.56 9.90
N LEU A 2 -4.92 -11.05 8.67
CA LEU A 2 -4.08 -10.60 7.57
C LEU A 2 -4.91 -9.70 6.67
N HIS A 3 -4.37 -8.53 6.36
CA HIS A 3 -4.94 -7.59 5.40
C HIS A 3 -4.00 -7.51 4.19
N VAL A 4 -4.51 -7.82 3.00
CA VAL A 4 -3.77 -7.73 1.73
C VAL A 4 -4.69 -7.10 0.70
N GLY A 5 -4.51 -5.81 0.41
CA GLY A 5 -5.43 -5.04 -0.42
C GLY A 5 -6.89 -5.19 0.05
N PRO A 6 -7.81 -5.71 -0.79
CA PRO A 6 -9.21 -5.93 -0.42
C PRO A 6 -9.44 -7.18 0.45
N VAL A 7 -8.46 -8.06 0.59
CA VAL A 7 -8.57 -9.30 1.38
C VAL A 7 -8.33 -8.98 2.85
N SER A 8 -9.28 -9.34 3.71
CA SER A 8 -9.20 -9.15 5.15
C SER A 8 -9.74 -10.39 5.86
N GLN A 9 -8.85 -11.26 6.35
CA GLN A 9 -9.24 -12.57 6.85
C GLN A 9 -8.39 -13.04 8.03
N THR A 10 -8.98 -13.90 8.87
CA THR A 10 -8.25 -14.61 9.92
C THR A 10 -7.29 -15.63 9.31
N CYS A 11 -6.05 -15.59 9.78
CA CYS A 11 -4.98 -16.51 9.40
C CYS A 11 -4.32 -17.09 10.64
N THR A 12 -3.70 -18.25 10.48
CA THR A 12 -2.82 -18.87 11.46
C THR A 12 -1.38 -18.80 10.98
N ILE A 13 -0.43 -18.66 11.91
CA ILE A 13 0.98 -18.80 11.61
C ILE A 13 1.29 -20.30 11.66
N ILE A 14 1.82 -20.85 10.57
CA ILE A 14 2.16 -22.27 10.47
C ILE A 14 3.67 -22.53 10.51
N ALA A 15 4.49 -21.54 10.16
CA ALA A 15 5.93 -21.61 10.29
C ALA A 15 6.53 -20.20 10.41
N ILE A 16 7.66 -20.12 11.10
CA ILE A 16 8.51 -18.93 11.22
C ILE A 16 9.94 -19.38 10.95
N ASP A 17 10.74 -18.55 10.26
CA ASP A 17 12.16 -18.79 9.97
C ASP A 17 13.09 -18.78 11.20
N ARG A 18 12.57 -18.45 12.39
CA ARG A 18 13.29 -18.34 13.65
C ARG A 18 12.40 -18.68 14.85
N ALA A 19 13.02 -18.84 16.01
CA ALA A 19 12.32 -19.18 17.25
C ALA A 19 11.43 -18.04 17.79
N HIS A 20 11.90 -16.79 17.73
CA HIS A 20 11.19 -15.64 18.29
C HIS A 20 11.34 -14.40 17.41
N ILE A 21 10.28 -13.58 17.31
CA ILE A 21 10.28 -12.30 16.59
C ILE A 21 10.06 -11.18 17.61
N ARG A 22 10.93 -10.16 17.59
CA ARG A 22 10.81 -8.93 18.38
C ARG A 22 10.43 -7.74 17.50
N THR A 23 10.07 -6.63 18.13
CA THR A 23 9.82 -5.37 17.41
C THR A 23 11.09 -4.92 16.68
N GLY A 24 10.97 -4.64 15.39
CA GLY A 24 12.09 -4.25 14.53
C GLY A 24 12.70 -5.40 13.74
N ASP A 25 12.37 -6.64 14.08
CA ASP A 25 12.90 -7.80 13.37
C ASP A 25 12.21 -7.98 12.00
N ARG A 26 13.00 -8.27 10.97
CA ARG A 26 12.48 -8.73 9.67
C ARG A 26 12.48 -10.24 9.66
N ALA A 27 11.33 -10.88 9.45
CA ALA A 27 11.17 -12.34 9.45
C ALA A 27 10.34 -12.85 8.28
N THR A 28 10.65 -14.07 7.84
CA THR A 28 9.82 -14.83 6.92
C THR A 28 8.85 -15.67 7.73
N VAL A 29 7.55 -15.47 7.46
CA VAL A 29 6.46 -16.13 8.18
C VAL A 29 5.51 -16.74 7.16
N ALA A 30 5.17 -18.02 7.37
CA ALA A 30 4.15 -18.70 6.58
C ALA A 30 2.80 -18.56 7.29
N PHE A 31 1.83 -18.01 6.56
CA PHE A 31 0.46 -17.88 7.01
C PHE A 31 -0.46 -18.86 6.28
N ARG A 32 -1.47 -19.36 6.98
CA ARG A 32 -2.58 -20.12 6.40
C ARG A 32 -3.90 -19.46 6.72
N PHE A 33 -4.69 -19.18 5.69
CA PHE A 33 -6.06 -18.69 5.85
C PHE A 33 -6.95 -19.77 6.49
N VAL A 34 -7.78 -19.35 7.44
CA VAL A 34 -8.59 -20.29 8.23
C VAL A 34 -9.87 -20.70 7.50
N GLN A 35 -10.59 -19.74 6.92
CA GLN A 35 -11.95 -19.99 6.43
C GLN A 35 -11.97 -20.49 4.98
N ARG A 36 -11.20 -19.86 4.11
CA ARG A 36 -11.16 -20.17 2.66
C ARG A 36 -9.83 -19.70 2.07
N PRO A 37 -9.35 -20.33 0.99
CA PRO A 37 -8.22 -19.78 0.23
C PRO A 37 -8.60 -18.43 -0.37
N GLU A 38 -7.63 -17.53 -0.44
CA GLU A 38 -7.76 -16.21 -1.09
C GLU A 38 -6.69 -16.11 -2.17
N TYR A 39 -7.01 -15.37 -3.22
CA TYR A 39 -6.04 -15.08 -4.28
C TYR A 39 -5.05 -14.01 -3.81
N LEU A 40 -3.76 -14.30 -3.90
CA LEU A 40 -2.67 -13.40 -3.53
C LEU A 40 -1.62 -13.37 -4.64
N VAL A 41 -0.95 -12.24 -4.79
CA VAL A 41 0.16 -12.08 -5.74
C VAL A 41 1.45 -11.77 -4.97
N PRO A 42 2.58 -12.42 -5.30
CA PRO A 42 3.87 -12.01 -4.77
C PRO A 42 4.15 -10.52 -5.05
N GLY A 43 4.64 -9.80 -4.06
CA GLY A 43 4.81 -8.34 -4.11
C GLY A 43 3.67 -7.56 -3.45
N ASP A 44 2.52 -8.20 -3.18
CA ASP A 44 1.43 -7.53 -2.48
C ASP A 44 1.84 -7.13 -1.05
N ARG A 45 1.51 -5.90 -0.68
CA ARG A 45 1.74 -5.41 0.68
C ARG A 45 0.71 -6.00 1.62
N LEU A 46 1.18 -6.54 2.73
CA LEU A 46 0.35 -7.13 3.77
C LEU A 46 0.55 -6.45 5.13
N LEU A 47 -0.48 -6.52 5.94
CA LEU A 47 -0.47 -6.05 7.33
C LEU A 47 -1.07 -7.12 8.23
N PHE A 48 -0.31 -7.50 9.26
CA PHE A 48 -0.69 -8.49 10.25
C PHE A 48 -1.17 -7.81 11.55
N ARG A 49 -2.38 -8.16 12.00
CA ARG A 49 -3.01 -7.58 13.22
C ARG A 49 -3.52 -8.63 14.18
N GLU A 50 -3.42 -8.31 15.46
CA GLU A 50 -4.09 -8.99 16.57
C GLU A 50 -4.49 -7.86 17.55
N GLY A 51 -5.65 -7.27 17.29
CA GLY A 51 -6.08 -5.97 17.85
C GLY A 51 -5.39 -4.79 17.17
N ARG A 52 -4.12 -4.55 17.52
CA ARG A 52 -3.26 -3.53 16.89
C ARG A 52 -2.42 -4.12 15.77
N THR A 53 -1.85 -3.25 14.92
CA THR A 53 -0.85 -3.65 13.92
C THR A 53 0.36 -4.24 14.61
N LYS A 54 0.70 -5.48 14.25
CA LYS A 54 1.84 -6.23 14.78
C LYS A 54 3.01 -6.24 13.79
N GLY A 55 2.71 -6.23 12.50
CA GLY A 55 3.73 -6.22 11.46
C GLY A 55 3.20 -5.73 10.12
N LEU A 56 4.13 -5.21 9.33
CA LEU A 56 3.99 -4.87 7.92
C LEU A 56 4.88 -5.82 7.13
N GLY A 57 4.44 -6.23 5.95
CA GLY A 57 5.21 -7.17 5.14
C GLY A 57 4.82 -7.13 3.67
N ILE A 58 5.45 -8.02 2.91
CA ILE A 58 5.21 -8.23 1.49
C ILE A 58 5.04 -9.73 1.27
N VAL A 59 4.08 -10.13 0.43
CA VAL A 59 3.92 -11.53 0.02
C VAL A 59 5.17 -11.94 -0.79
N LYS A 60 5.96 -12.88 -0.27
CA LYS A 60 7.15 -13.39 -0.97
C LYS A 60 6.82 -14.54 -1.94
N SER A 61 5.93 -15.44 -1.56
CA SER A 61 5.47 -16.56 -2.39
C SER A 61 4.08 -17.03 -1.95
N VAL A 62 3.39 -17.74 -2.86
CA VAL A 62 2.13 -18.41 -2.58
C VAL A 62 2.32 -19.93 -2.65
N GLY A 63 1.65 -20.65 -1.76
CA GLY A 63 1.89 -22.08 -1.54
C GLY A 63 3.07 -22.30 -0.58
N TYR A 64 2.81 -23.08 0.47
CA TYR A 64 3.83 -23.47 1.45
C TYR A 64 3.98 -24.99 1.38
N ASP A 65 5.21 -25.45 1.12
CA ASP A 65 5.58 -26.86 1.16
C ASP A 65 6.11 -27.23 2.57
N PRO A 66 5.42 -28.09 3.33
CA PRO A 66 5.88 -28.54 4.64
C PRO A 66 7.21 -29.30 4.60
N LEU A 67 7.59 -29.88 3.46
CA LEU A 67 8.84 -30.63 3.29
C LEU A 67 10.06 -29.71 3.14
N LYS A 68 9.84 -28.44 2.81
CA LYS A 68 10.87 -27.40 2.69
C LYS A 68 10.58 -26.25 3.67
N PRO A 69 10.91 -26.39 4.97
CA PRO A 69 10.60 -25.38 5.97
C PRO A 69 11.36 -24.07 5.72
N LEU A 70 10.79 -22.94 6.20
CA LEU A 70 11.34 -21.60 6.00
C LEU A 70 12.74 -21.41 6.60
N GLY A 71 13.00 -22.06 7.74
CA GLY A 71 14.31 -22.11 8.39
C GLY A 71 15.13 -23.26 7.84
N GLY A 72 15.58 -23.15 6.59
CA GLY A 72 16.59 -24.07 6.05
C GLY A 72 17.85 -23.97 6.90
N ALA A 73 18.33 -25.10 7.41
CA ALA A 73 19.63 -25.18 8.05
C ALA A 73 20.71 -24.69 7.07
N GLY A 74 21.24 -23.49 7.28
CA GLY A 74 22.54 -23.09 6.74
C GLY A 74 22.61 -22.20 5.49
N GLU A 75 21.62 -21.37 5.16
CA GLU A 75 21.84 -20.34 4.12
C GLU A 75 21.62 -18.91 4.63
N ALA A 76 22.67 -18.12 4.45
CA ALA A 76 22.91 -16.82 5.03
C ALA A 76 21.92 -15.76 4.54
N LEU A 77 21.74 -14.75 5.39
CA LEU A 77 21.15 -13.45 5.10
C LEU A 77 21.80 -12.84 3.85
N GLY A 78 21.19 -13.07 2.68
CA GLY A 78 21.41 -12.26 1.49
C GLY A 78 20.51 -11.05 1.56
N GLU A 79 21.11 -9.88 1.75
CA GLU A 79 20.44 -8.58 1.72
C GLU A 79 19.82 -8.35 0.34
N GLU A 80 18.50 -8.23 0.26
CA GLU A 80 17.87 -7.51 -0.85
C GLU A 80 17.67 -6.07 -0.41
N GLU A 81 18.55 -5.20 -0.92
CA GLU A 81 18.40 -3.75 -0.92
C GLU A 81 17.12 -3.37 -1.68
N ASP A 82 16.10 -2.92 -0.94
CA ASP A 82 14.98 -2.17 -1.51
C ASP A 82 15.51 -0.79 -1.90
N LYS A 83 16.10 -0.67 -3.10
CA LYS A 83 16.36 0.63 -3.72
C LYS A 83 15.03 1.27 -4.08
N GLY A 84 14.47 2.01 -3.13
CA GLY A 84 13.46 3.02 -3.42
C GLY A 84 14.02 3.99 -4.46
N LYS A 85 13.43 3.98 -5.66
CA LYS A 85 13.60 5.02 -6.68
C LYS A 85 12.26 5.73 -6.80
N GLU A 86 12.13 6.81 -6.02
CA GLU A 86 12.18 8.22 -6.44
C GLU A 86 10.85 8.72 -7.00
N LYS A 87 10.36 9.78 -6.36
CA LYS A 87 9.26 10.64 -6.78
C LYS A 87 9.45 11.06 -8.25
N GLU A 88 8.42 10.90 -9.07
CA GLU A 88 8.19 11.84 -10.17
C GLU A 88 7.37 13.00 -9.63
N GLU A 89 8.07 14.09 -9.32
CA GLU A 89 7.55 15.44 -9.45
C GLU A 89 7.61 15.79 -10.94
N GLY A 90 6.46 16.12 -11.51
CA GLY A 90 6.30 16.74 -12.82
C GLY A 90 4.94 17.42 -12.80
N ASP A 91 4.72 18.58 -13.38
CA ASP A 91 5.55 19.48 -14.17
C ASP A 91 4.74 20.78 -14.20
N ASP A 92 5.42 21.92 -14.07
CA ASP A 92 4.84 23.25 -14.11
C ASP A 92 4.26 23.55 -15.51
N GLY A 93 2.96 23.31 -15.65
CA GLY A 93 2.17 23.69 -16.81
C GLY A 93 1.86 25.19 -16.82
N ALA A 94 2.47 25.88 -17.77
CA ALA A 94 2.37 27.31 -18.01
C ALA A 94 0.97 27.84 -18.37
N ALA A 95 0.72 29.08 -17.92
CA ALA A 95 0.01 30.19 -18.58
C ALA A 95 -1.47 30.01 -19.02
N GLU A 96 -2.36 30.73 -18.33
CA GLU A 96 -3.39 31.54 -18.99
C GLU A 96 -3.73 32.78 -18.12
N GLU A 97 -3.13 33.93 -18.42
CA GLU A 97 -3.63 35.23 -17.92
C GLU A 97 -4.62 35.79 -18.93
N VAL A 98 -5.88 35.88 -18.50
CA VAL A 98 -6.99 36.46 -19.24
C VAL A 98 -6.85 37.99 -19.23
N GLY A 99 -6.32 38.54 -20.31
CA GLY A 99 -6.38 39.96 -20.62
C GLY A 99 -7.68 40.28 -21.34
N GLU A 100 -8.69 40.74 -20.61
CA GLU A 100 -9.98 41.18 -21.17
C GLU A 100 -9.82 42.53 -21.88
N ASN A 101 -10.04 42.50 -23.19
CA ASN A 101 -10.01 43.66 -24.07
C ASN A 101 -11.18 44.63 -23.77
N SER A 102 -10.82 45.90 -23.65
CA SER A 102 -11.71 47.04 -23.72
C SER A 102 -12.48 47.11 -25.04
N ALA A 103 -13.79 47.37 -24.97
CA ALA A 103 -14.49 48.48 -25.64
C ALA A 103 -15.94 48.13 -26.07
N ALA A 104 -16.80 49.13 -25.87
CA ALA A 104 -17.99 49.46 -26.66
C ALA A 104 -19.34 48.79 -26.32
N ALA A 105 -20.16 49.60 -25.63
CA ALA A 105 -21.36 50.26 -26.19
C ALA A 105 -22.76 49.72 -25.82
N GLY A 106 -23.58 50.67 -25.34
CA GLY A 106 -25.06 50.70 -25.39
C GLY A 106 -25.75 49.84 -24.33
N ASP A 107 -26.93 50.17 -23.81
CA ASP A 107 -27.85 51.28 -24.01
C ASP A 107 -28.93 51.19 -22.90
N SER A 108 -29.48 52.35 -22.54
CA SER A 108 -30.79 52.69 -21.95
C SER A 108 -31.52 51.86 -20.86
N GLY A 109 -32.15 52.59 -19.92
CA GLY A 109 -33.39 52.20 -19.21
C GLY A 109 -33.27 52.10 -17.68
N ALA A 110 -33.51 53.15 -16.87
CA ALA A 110 -34.81 53.68 -16.42
C ALA A 110 -35.66 52.73 -15.53
N ALA A 111 -35.82 53.07 -14.24
CA ALA A 111 -36.97 52.81 -13.31
C ALA A 111 -36.45 52.78 -11.84
N VAL A 112 -36.66 53.79 -10.98
CA VAL A 112 -37.87 54.24 -10.24
C VAL A 112 -38.30 53.36 -9.03
N LYS A 113 -38.61 54.07 -7.93
CA LYS A 113 -39.23 53.69 -6.63
C LYS A 113 -38.26 53.14 -5.57
N GLY A 114 -38.21 53.63 -4.34
CA GLY A 114 -39.17 54.44 -3.57
C GLY A 114 -39.56 53.66 -2.31
N GLY A 115 -39.43 54.28 -1.14
CA GLY A 115 -39.81 53.69 0.16
C GLY A 115 -38.89 54.17 1.27
#